data_AF-K9KFA3-F1
#
_entry.id   AF-K9KFA3-F1
#
_cell.length_a   1.000
_cell.length_b   1.000
_cell.length_c   1.000
_cell.angle_alpha   90.00
_cell.angle_beta   90.00
_cell.angle_gamma   90.00
#
_symmetry.space_group_name_H-M   'P 1'
#
loop_
_entity.id
_entity.type
_entity.pdbx_description
1 polymer ?
#
loop_
_entity_poly.entity_id
_entity_poly.type
_entity_poly.pdbx_seq_one_letter_code
_entity_poly.pdbx_strand_id
1 'polypeptide(L)'
;SNQVRGLYDFYLPREELWIYNMETGRWKKINTEGDVPPSMSGSCAVCVDRVLYLFGGHHSRGNTNKFYMLDSRSTDRVLQWERIDCQGIPPSSKDKLGVWVYKNKLIFFGGYGYLPEDKVLGTFEFDETSFWNSSHPRGWNDHVHILDTETFIWSQPLTTGKAPSPRAAHACATVGNKGFVFGGRYR
;
A
#
# COMPACT_ATOMS: atom_id res chain seq x y z
N SER A 1 -34.52 4.76 18.14
CA SER A 1 -34.25 5.84 17.17
C SER A 1 -33.32 5.29 16.10
N ASN A 2 -33.90 4.79 15.00
CA ASN A 2 -33.15 4.26 13.87
C ASN A 2 -32.64 5.42 13.03
N GLN A 3 -31.35 5.76 13.19
CA GLN A 3 -30.70 6.74 12.34
C GLN A 3 -30.24 6.06 11.06
N VAL A 4 -30.78 6.59 9.97
CA VAL A 4 -30.62 6.23 8.56
C VAL A 4 -29.16 5.88 8.21
N ARG A 5 -28.96 4.64 7.71
CA ARG A 5 -27.76 4.21 6.97
C ARG A 5 -27.60 5.11 5.74
N GLY A 6 -26.82 6.17 5.86
CA GLY A 6 -26.51 7.08 4.77
C GLY A 6 -25.45 6.49 3.84
N LEU A 7 -25.82 6.34 2.57
CA LEU A 7 -24.98 6.35 1.36
C LEU A 7 -23.64 5.56 1.36
N TYR A 8 -23.71 4.36 0.76
CA TYR A 8 -22.65 3.66 0.00
C TYR A 8 -21.22 3.59 0.58
N ASP A 9 -21.00 2.79 1.62
CA ASP A 9 -19.66 2.21 1.83
C ASP A 9 -19.49 0.98 0.92
N PHE A 10 -18.90 1.19 -0.26
CA PHE A 10 -18.46 0.11 -1.17
C PHE A 10 -17.24 -0.66 -0.63
N TYR A 11 -16.75 -0.33 0.56
CA TYR A 11 -15.60 -0.96 1.19
C TYR A 11 -16.03 -1.85 2.36
N LEU A 12 -15.23 -2.88 2.64
CA LEU A 12 -15.44 -3.78 3.78
C LEU A 12 -15.13 -3.06 5.11
N PRO A 13 -15.68 -3.51 6.25
CA PRO A 13 -15.47 -2.85 7.53
C PRO A 13 -13.99 -2.87 7.93
N ARG A 14 -13.46 -1.71 8.30
CA ARG A 14 -12.01 -1.46 8.46
C ARG A 14 -11.37 -2.22 9.62
N GLU A 15 -12.15 -2.54 10.64
CA GLU A 15 -11.70 -3.23 11.84
C GLU A 15 -11.62 -4.74 11.66
N GLU A 16 -12.18 -5.30 10.58
CA GLU A 16 -12.16 -6.74 10.35
C GLU A 16 -10.81 -7.20 9.81
N LEU A 17 -10.19 -8.15 10.52
CA LEU A 17 -9.09 -8.95 9.99
C LEU A 17 -9.51 -10.41 9.89
N TRP A 18 -9.51 -10.92 8.66
CA TRP A 18 -9.81 -12.31 8.35
C TRP A 18 -8.53 -13.13 8.23
N ILE A 19 -8.44 -14.20 9.00
CA ILE A 19 -7.30 -15.12 9.05
C ILE A 19 -7.74 -16.45 8.43
N TYR A 20 -7.03 -16.88 7.39
CA TYR A 20 -7.21 -18.19 6.77
C TYR A 20 -6.09 -19.13 7.20
N ASN A 21 -6.45 -20.25 7.84
CA ASN A 21 -5.49 -21.29 8.18
C ASN A 21 -5.28 -22.22 6.97
N MET A 22 -4.08 -22.19 6.36
CA MET A 22 -3.76 -22.93 5.15
C MET A 22 -3.66 -24.45 5.34
N GLU A 23 -3.50 -24.95 6.57
CA GLU A 23 -3.44 -26.38 6.87
C GLU A 23 -4.84 -27.00 7.06
N THR A 24 -5.75 -26.23 7.67
CA THR A 24 -7.10 -26.71 8.07
C THR A 24 -8.21 -26.19 7.15
N GLY A 25 -7.94 -25.19 6.32
CA GLY A 25 -8.91 -24.55 5.44
C GLY A 25 -9.96 -23.70 6.16
N ARG A 26 -9.76 -23.37 7.44
CA ARG A 26 -10.73 -22.62 8.25
C ARG A 26 -10.46 -21.12 8.26
N TRP A 27 -11.53 -20.34 8.21
CA TRP A 27 -11.52 -18.90 8.39
C TRP A 27 -11.79 -18.53 9.85
N LYS A 28 -11.10 -17.51 10.35
CA LYS A 28 -11.36 -16.85 11.63
C LYS A 28 -11.38 -15.35 11.40
N LYS A 29 -12.49 -14.70 11.73
CA LYS A 29 -12.56 -13.23 11.81
C LYS A 29 -12.14 -12.79 13.20
N ILE A 30 -11.32 -11.75 13.28
CA ILE A 30 -11.07 -10.98 14.49
C ILE A 30 -11.30 -9.49 14.21
N ASN A 31 -11.59 -8.71 15.25
CA ASN A 31 -11.61 -7.26 15.15
C ASN A 31 -10.28 -6.71 15.69
N THR A 32 -9.74 -5.71 15.03
CA THR A 32 -8.52 -4.99 15.43
C THR A 32 -8.84 -3.64 16.05
N GLU A 33 -7.96 -3.15 16.91
CA GLU A 33 -8.06 -1.84 17.57
C GLU A 33 -6.85 -0.96 17.21
N GLY A 34 -6.65 0.16 17.93
CA GLY A 34 -5.55 1.11 17.72
C GLY A 34 -5.81 2.06 16.55
N ASP A 35 -4.75 2.40 15.83
CA ASP A 35 -4.79 3.26 14.64
C ASP A 35 -5.28 2.49 13.41
N VAL A 36 -6.48 1.92 13.49
CA VAL A 36 -7.07 1.11 12.42
C VAL A 36 -7.01 1.90 11.11
N PRO A 37 -6.46 1.37 10.00
CA PRO A 37 -6.46 2.08 8.72
C PRO A 37 -7.90 2.34 8.25
N PRO A 38 -8.18 3.35 7.39
CA PRO A 38 -9.50 3.49 6.79
C PRO A 38 -9.83 2.26 5.92
N SER A 39 -11.13 2.00 5.70
CA SER A 39 -11.55 1.01 4.71
C SER A 39 -11.02 1.41 3.33
N MET A 40 -10.26 0.52 2.69
CA MET A 40 -9.53 0.82 1.46
C MET A 40 -9.56 -0.35 0.48
N SER A 41 -9.37 -0.02 -0.80
CA SER A 41 -9.00 -0.97 -1.85
C SER A 41 -7.60 -0.66 -2.40
N GLY A 42 -6.96 -1.66 -3.00
CA GLY A 42 -5.68 -1.50 -3.68
C GLY A 42 -4.50 -1.11 -2.79
N SER A 43 -4.61 -1.21 -1.46
CA SER A 43 -3.46 -1.08 -0.54
C SER A 43 -2.42 -2.17 -0.83
N CYS A 44 -1.16 -1.89 -0.49
CA CYS A 44 -0.05 -2.82 -0.66
C CYS A 44 0.37 -3.35 0.70
N ALA A 45 0.38 -4.67 0.88
CA ALA A 45 0.66 -5.31 2.17
C ALA A 45 1.77 -6.36 2.07
N VAL A 46 2.53 -6.53 3.15
CA VAL A 46 3.50 -7.62 3.34
C VAL A 46 3.43 -8.15 4.76
N CYS A 47 3.85 -9.41 4.94
CA CYS A 47 4.10 -10.00 6.25
C CYS A 47 5.59 -10.33 6.36
N VAL A 48 6.28 -9.74 7.34
CA VAL A 48 7.68 -10.04 7.65
C VAL A 48 7.73 -10.46 9.12
N ASP A 49 8.20 -11.68 9.39
CA ASP A 49 8.33 -12.22 10.75
C ASP A 49 7.08 -12.02 11.63
N ARG A 50 5.90 -12.29 11.06
CA ARG A 50 4.58 -12.15 11.70
C ARG A 50 4.18 -10.70 12.01
N VAL A 51 4.86 -9.72 11.45
CA VAL A 51 4.45 -8.32 11.46
C VAL A 51 3.87 -7.98 10.09
N LEU A 52 2.62 -7.52 10.08
CA LEU A 52 1.94 -7.05 8.88
C LEU A 52 2.28 -5.57 8.68
N TYR A 53 2.69 -5.21 7.47
CA TYR A 53 2.89 -3.83 7.05
C TYR A 53 1.93 -3.50 5.92
N LEU A 54 1.34 -2.31 5.96
CA LEU A 54 0.34 -1.85 5.00
C LEU A 54 0.70 -0.43 4.53
N PHE A 55 0.81 -0.24 3.22
CA PHE A 55 1.10 1.04 2.60
C PHE A 55 0.04 1.42 1.56
N GLY A 56 -0.38 2.68 1.61
CA GLY A 56 -1.21 3.30 0.59
C GLY A 56 -2.60 2.67 0.45
N GLY A 57 -3.20 2.85 -0.71
CA GLY A 57 -4.56 2.42 -1.02
C GLY A 57 -5.47 3.56 -1.40
N HIS A 58 -6.75 3.25 -1.56
CA HIS A 58 -7.81 4.18 -1.92
C HIS A 58 -9.01 4.01 -1.00
N HIS A 59 -9.34 5.05 -0.22
CA HIS A 59 -10.52 5.09 0.65
C HIS A 59 -11.60 6.00 0.03
N SER A 60 -12.69 6.23 0.76
CA SER A 60 -13.82 7.08 0.33
C SER A 60 -13.46 8.52 -0.07
N ARG A 61 -12.27 9.00 0.32
CA ARG A 61 -11.76 10.35 0.00
C ARG A 61 -10.55 10.33 -0.96
N GLY A 62 -10.26 9.19 -1.57
CA GLY A 62 -9.19 9.05 -2.57
C GLY A 62 -7.97 8.29 -2.07
N ASN A 63 -6.84 8.49 -2.76
CA ASN A 63 -5.59 7.79 -2.48
C ASN A 63 -4.86 8.32 -1.24
N THR A 64 -4.09 7.44 -0.60
CA THR A 64 -3.25 7.77 0.56
C THR A 64 -1.82 7.25 0.41
N ASN A 65 -0.88 7.81 1.16
CA ASN A 65 0.50 7.32 1.32
C ASN A 65 0.82 6.97 2.79
N LYS A 66 -0.21 6.81 3.63
CA LYS A 66 -0.01 6.42 5.03
C LYS A 66 0.53 4.99 5.12
N PHE A 67 1.36 4.77 6.14
CA PHE A 67 1.99 3.48 6.44
C PHE A 67 1.51 3.00 7.82
N TYR A 68 1.15 1.72 7.89
CA TYR A 68 0.64 1.09 9.10
C TYR A 68 1.38 -0.21 9.36
N MET A 69 1.45 -0.58 10.62
CA MET A 69 1.99 -1.84 11.10
C MET A 69 0.99 -2.53 12.03
N LEU A 70 0.95 -3.86 11.99
CA LEU A 70 0.17 -4.70 12.90
C LEU A 70 1.01 -5.91 13.30
N ASP A 71 1.42 -5.97 14.57
CA ASP A 71 2.12 -7.13 15.12
C ASP A 71 1.12 -8.28 15.39
N SER A 72 1.26 -9.39 14.65
CA SER A 72 0.40 -10.58 14.78
C SER A 72 1.01 -11.72 15.61
N ARG A 73 2.05 -11.44 16.38
CA ARG A 73 2.69 -12.43 17.26
C ARG A 73 1.87 -12.71 18.51
N SER A 74 1.19 -11.70 19.04
CA SER A 74 0.35 -11.82 20.24
C SER A 74 -0.87 -12.69 19.97
N THR A 75 -1.06 -13.74 20.78
CA THR A 75 -2.24 -14.61 20.75
C THR A 75 -3.27 -14.24 21.82
N ASP A 76 -2.86 -13.50 22.84
CA ASP A 76 -3.64 -13.32 24.08
C ASP A 76 -4.22 -11.91 24.22
N ARG A 77 -3.98 -11.04 23.22
CA ARG A 77 -4.48 -9.67 23.17
C ARG A 77 -5.12 -9.38 21.83
N VAL A 78 -6.07 -8.45 21.85
CA VAL A 78 -6.61 -7.86 20.62
C VAL A 78 -5.46 -7.23 19.83
N LEU A 79 -5.38 -7.51 18.54
CA LEU A 79 -4.32 -6.97 17.69
C LEU A 79 -4.57 -5.47 17.48
N GLN A 80 -3.52 -4.67 17.63
CA GLN A 80 -3.61 -3.21 17.50
C GLN A 80 -2.80 -2.72 16.31
N TRP A 81 -3.47 -1.97 15.43
CA TRP A 81 -2.80 -1.23 14.37
C TRP A 81 -2.05 -0.05 14.96
N GLU A 82 -0.90 0.23 14.38
CA GLU A 82 -0.11 1.42 14.66
C GLU A 82 0.13 2.16 13.35
N ARG A 83 -0.24 3.45 13.30
CA ARG A 83 0.14 4.29 12.17
C ARG A 83 1.53 4.82 12.43
N ILE A 84 2.47 4.47 11.55
CA ILE A 84 3.84 4.94 11.68
C ILE A 84 3.99 6.26 10.94
N ASP A 85 4.31 7.31 11.68
CA ASP A 85 4.68 8.60 11.10
C ASP A 85 6.15 8.53 10.66
N CYS A 86 6.37 7.92 9.50
CA CYS A 86 7.69 7.70 8.92
C CYS A 86 8.41 9.03 8.62
N GLN A 87 9.73 9.00 8.71
CA GLN A 87 10.59 10.12 8.34
C GLN A 87 11.01 10.03 6.86
N GLY A 88 11.65 11.08 6.35
CA GLY A 88 12.04 11.18 4.94
C GLY A 88 10.89 11.60 4.02
N ILE A 89 11.14 11.60 2.71
CA ILE A 89 10.13 11.96 1.70
C ILE A 89 9.35 10.69 1.34
N PRO A 90 8.05 10.57 1.68
CA PRO A 90 7.27 9.39 1.37
C PRO A 90 6.93 9.33 -0.12
N PRO A 91 6.52 8.15 -0.65
CA PRO A 91 5.94 8.08 -1.97
C PRO A 91 4.68 8.96 -2.07
N SER A 92 4.33 9.37 -3.30
CA SER A 92 3.03 10.01 -3.53
C SER A 92 1.87 9.10 -3.13
N SER A 93 0.73 9.70 -2.76
CA SER A 93 -0.49 8.97 -2.40
C SER A 93 -1.00 8.14 -3.57
N LYS A 94 -1.02 6.82 -3.41
CA LYS A 94 -1.29 5.86 -4.50
C LYS A 94 -1.80 4.51 -4.02
N ASP A 95 -2.38 3.74 -4.95
CA ASP A 95 -2.85 2.37 -4.79
C ASP A 95 -2.30 1.46 -5.90
N LYS A 96 -2.70 0.18 -5.87
CA LYS A 96 -2.46 -0.82 -6.94
C LYS A 96 -0.97 -0.91 -7.33
N LEU A 97 -0.10 -0.86 -6.34
CA LEU A 97 1.35 -0.96 -6.49
C LEU A 97 1.88 -2.32 -6.02
N GLY A 98 3.15 -2.57 -6.26
CA GLY A 98 3.86 -3.76 -5.77
C GLY A 98 4.94 -3.42 -4.74
N VAL A 99 5.42 -4.45 -4.05
CA VAL A 99 6.46 -4.34 -3.03
C VAL A 99 7.36 -5.58 -3.06
N TRP A 100 8.64 -5.36 -2.82
CA TRP A 100 9.64 -6.41 -2.56
C TRP A 100 10.15 -6.30 -1.14
N VAL A 101 10.38 -7.44 -0.50
CA VAL A 101 11.01 -7.50 0.83
C VAL A 101 12.44 -7.98 0.66
N TYR A 102 13.41 -7.18 1.07
CA TYR A 102 14.82 -7.57 1.00
C TYR A 102 15.56 -7.10 2.25
N LYS A 103 15.90 -8.05 3.14
CA LYS A 103 16.45 -7.75 4.46
C LYS A 103 15.50 -6.83 5.24
N ASN A 104 16.02 -5.76 5.84
CA ASN A 104 15.29 -4.71 6.55
C ASN A 104 14.59 -3.68 5.64
N LYS A 105 14.34 -4.00 4.36
CA LYS A 105 13.85 -3.02 3.39
C LYS A 105 12.55 -3.48 2.76
N LEU A 106 11.54 -2.61 2.83
CA LEU A 106 10.34 -2.70 2.04
C LEU A 106 10.50 -1.79 0.82
N ILE A 107 10.61 -2.38 -0.36
CA ILE A 107 10.92 -1.67 -1.60
C ILE A 107 9.65 -1.62 -2.46
N PHE A 108 8.99 -0.47 -2.49
CA PHE A 108 7.74 -0.25 -3.21
C PHE A 108 8.00 0.24 -4.63
N PHE A 109 7.22 -0.26 -5.60
CA PHE A 109 7.35 0.08 -7.01
C PHE A 109 6.00 0.45 -7.65
N GLY A 110 6.01 1.55 -8.40
CA GLY A 110 4.90 2.00 -9.25
C GLY A 110 3.62 2.36 -8.49
N GLY A 111 2.47 2.17 -9.14
CA GLY A 111 1.14 2.44 -8.58
C GLY A 111 0.36 3.51 -9.35
N TYR A 112 -0.89 3.73 -8.94
CA TYR A 112 -1.79 4.72 -9.51
C TYR A 112 -2.26 5.71 -8.43
N GLY A 113 -2.12 7.00 -8.69
CA GLY A 113 -2.36 8.00 -7.64
C GLY A 113 -2.17 9.43 -8.12
N TYR A 114 -2.08 10.36 -7.17
CA TYR A 114 -1.91 11.77 -7.47
C TYR A 114 -0.48 12.08 -7.93
N LEU A 115 -0.33 13.23 -8.60
CA LEU A 115 0.97 13.80 -8.92
C LEU A 115 1.78 13.95 -7.62
N PRO A 116 3.08 13.56 -7.59
CA PRO A 116 3.93 13.80 -6.43
C PRO A 116 4.07 15.29 -6.14
N GLU A 117 3.95 15.68 -4.86
CA GLU A 117 4.12 17.07 -4.41
C GLU A 117 5.61 17.46 -4.37
N ASP A 118 6.46 16.52 -3.95
CA ASP A 118 7.90 16.69 -3.84
C ASP A 118 8.64 16.20 -5.09
N LYS A 119 9.91 16.62 -5.23
CA LYS A 119 10.83 16.09 -6.25
C LYS A 119 11.18 14.63 -5.93
N VAL A 120 10.39 13.74 -6.50
CA VAL A 120 10.57 12.28 -6.46
C VAL A 120 11.31 11.84 -7.73
N LEU A 121 12.28 10.93 -7.59
CA LEU A 121 12.98 10.29 -8.71
C LEU A 121 12.08 9.31 -9.46
N GLY A 122 12.20 9.31 -10.78
CA GLY A 122 11.42 8.50 -11.71
C GLY A 122 10.49 9.37 -12.56
N THR A 123 9.47 8.75 -13.14
CA THR A 123 8.51 9.38 -14.03
C THR A 123 7.08 9.16 -13.57
N PHE A 124 6.25 10.17 -13.80
CA PHE A 124 4.82 10.15 -13.57
C PHE A 124 4.09 10.51 -14.86
N GLU A 125 3.05 9.77 -15.19
CA GLU A 125 2.24 9.99 -16.38
C GLU A 125 0.76 9.99 -16.03
N PHE A 126 0.07 11.08 -16.40
CA PHE A 126 -1.36 11.22 -16.15
C PHE A 126 -2.18 10.20 -16.95
N ASP A 127 -3.26 9.72 -16.33
CA ASP A 127 -4.39 9.12 -17.04
C ASP A 127 -5.32 10.25 -17.48
N GLU A 128 -5.36 10.52 -18.78
CA GLU A 128 -6.17 11.59 -19.37
C GLU A 128 -7.67 11.44 -19.07
N THR A 129 -8.14 10.21 -18.82
CA THR A 129 -9.54 9.98 -18.43
C THR A 129 -9.86 10.50 -17.03
N SER A 130 -8.83 10.62 -16.17
CA SER A 130 -8.99 11.05 -14.78
C SER A 130 -9.34 12.54 -14.62
N PHE A 131 -9.01 13.37 -15.61
CA PHE A 131 -9.33 14.80 -15.61
C PHE A 131 -10.84 15.07 -15.66
N TRP A 132 -11.61 14.13 -16.20
CA TRP A 132 -13.05 14.30 -16.41
C TRP A 132 -13.89 13.60 -15.34
N ASN A 133 -13.32 12.63 -14.62
CA ASN A 133 -14.04 11.78 -13.67
C ASN A 133 -13.64 11.98 -12.20
N SER A 134 -12.61 12.79 -11.94
CA SER A 134 -12.11 13.04 -10.60
C SER A 134 -11.77 14.51 -10.42
N SER A 135 -12.04 15.06 -9.23
CA SER A 135 -11.65 16.42 -8.88
C SER A 135 -10.12 16.60 -8.83
N HIS A 136 -9.36 15.52 -8.68
CA HIS A 136 -7.91 15.51 -8.66
C HIS A 136 -7.39 14.50 -9.69
N PRO A 137 -6.76 14.95 -10.80
CA PRO A 137 -6.22 14.07 -11.81
C PRO A 137 -5.20 13.09 -11.22
N ARG A 138 -5.23 11.86 -11.73
CA ARG A 138 -4.37 10.75 -11.29
C ARG A 138 -3.58 10.18 -12.46
N GLY A 139 -2.58 9.39 -12.15
CA GLY A 139 -1.67 8.83 -13.12
C GLY A 139 -0.86 7.67 -12.58
N TRP A 140 -0.08 7.07 -13.47
CA TRP A 140 0.84 5.99 -13.17
C TRP A 140 2.22 6.55 -12.87
N ASN A 141 3.00 5.81 -12.08
CA ASN A 141 4.42 6.10 -11.87
C ASN A 141 5.28 4.84 -12.01
N ASP A 142 6.59 5.04 -12.18
CA ASP A 142 7.63 3.99 -12.12
C ASP A 142 8.52 4.15 -10.87
N HIS A 143 8.09 4.95 -9.90
CA HIS A 143 8.93 5.33 -8.77
C HIS A 143 9.29 4.10 -7.92
N VAL A 144 10.57 4.02 -7.53
CA VAL A 144 11.08 3.07 -6.53
C VAL A 144 11.29 3.81 -5.22
N HIS A 145 10.72 3.30 -4.14
CA HIS A 145 10.93 3.82 -2.78
C HIS A 145 11.32 2.70 -1.84
N ILE A 146 12.21 3.01 -0.89
CA ILE A 146 12.65 2.11 0.16
C ILE A 146 12.13 2.68 1.48
N LEU A 147 11.40 1.87 2.24
CA LEU A 147 11.25 2.07 3.67
C LEU A 147 12.21 1.15 4.40
N ASP A 148 13.14 1.74 5.14
CA ASP A 148 14.00 1.00 6.06
C ASP A 148 13.23 0.70 7.35
N THR A 149 13.01 -0.58 7.67
CA THR A 149 12.22 -0.99 8.83
C THR A 149 12.96 -0.86 10.15
N GLU A 150 14.27 -0.61 10.14
CA GLU A 150 15.05 -0.35 11.36
C GLU A 150 14.86 1.09 11.84
N THR A 151 14.62 2.03 10.92
CA THR A 151 14.54 3.47 11.22
C THR A 151 13.21 4.11 10.85
N PHE A 152 12.37 3.42 10.07
CA PHE A 152 11.16 3.95 9.44
C PHE A 152 11.41 5.24 8.64
N ILE A 153 12.56 5.29 7.94
CA ILE A 153 12.94 6.38 7.05
C ILE A 153 12.70 5.98 5.59
N TRP A 154 11.98 6.83 4.86
CA TRP A 154 11.82 6.73 3.40
C TRP A 154 13.05 7.25 2.66
N SER A 155 13.42 6.57 1.59
CA SER A 155 14.45 7.00 0.65
C SER A 155 14.17 6.48 -0.76
N GLN A 156 14.87 7.02 -1.75
CA GLN A 156 14.86 6.49 -3.12
C GLN A 156 16.27 6.04 -3.52
N PRO A 157 16.42 4.84 -4.11
CA PRO A 157 17.70 4.40 -4.63
C PRO A 157 17.98 5.06 -5.99
N LEU A 158 19.26 5.33 -6.27
CA LEU A 158 19.70 5.57 -7.64
C LEU A 158 19.71 4.23 -8.39
N THR A 159 18.86 4.10 -9.39
CA THR A 159 18.78 2.89 -10.23
C THR A 159 19.53 3.09 -11.54
N THR A 160 19.94 1.98 -12.16
CA THR A 160 20.58 1.97 -13.49
C THR A 160 19.85 1.00 -14.41
N GLY A 161 20.10 1.12 -15.71
CA GLY A 161 19.38 0.37 -16.74
C GLY A 161 18.03 1.01 -17.08
N LYS A 162 17.30 0.35 -17.98
CA LYS A 162 15.98 0.83 -18.44
C LYS A 162 14.90 0.34 -17.47
N ALA A 163 14.39 1.25 -16.64
CA ALA A 163 13.25 0.96 -15.78
C ALA A 163 12.01 0.54 -16.61
N PRO A 164 11.12 -0.30 -16.07
CA PRO A 164 9.81 -0.52 -16.67
C PRO A 164 9.04 0.79 -16.74
N SER A 165 8.19 0.96 -17.75
CA SER A 165 7.28 2.12 -17.83
C SER A 165 6.43 2.27 -16.56
N PRO A 166 5.96 3.50 -16.27
CA PRO A 166 4.94 3.73 -15.25
C PRO A 166 3.80 2.73 -15.35
N ARG A 167 3.38 2.16 -14.22
CA ARG A 167 2.34 1.11 -14.22
C ARG A 167 1.69 0.94 -12.86
N ALA A 168 0.45 0.45 -12.90
CA ALA A 168 -0.30 0.01 -11.72
C ALA A 168 -0.96 -1.34 -12.01
N ALA A 169 -1.51 -1.98 -10.97
CA ALA A 169 -2.09 -3.31 -11.03
C ALA A 169 -1.13 -4.36 -11.65
N HIS A 170 0.17 -4.14 -11.50
CA HIS A 170 1.21 -5.11 -11.82
C HIS A 170 1.41 -6.05 -10.63
N ALA A 171 2.03 -7.20 -10.86
CA ALA A 171 2.40 -8.12 -9.79
C ALA A 171 3.90 -8.02 -9.52
N CYS A 172 4.28 -8.00 -8.24
CA CYS A 172 5.67 -8.08 -7.80
C CYS A 172 5.93 -9.39 -7.05
N ALA A 173 7.13 -9.94 -7.21
CA ALA A 173 7.59 -11.12 -6.48
C ALA A 173 9.09 -10.99 -6.17
N THR A 174 9.54 -11.59 -5.06
CA THR A 174 10.95 -11.51 -4.65
C THR A 174 11.57 -12.90 -4.61
N VAL A 175 12.75 -13.07 -5.21
CA VAL A 175 13.57 -14.29 -5.07
C VAL A 175 15.02 -13.89 -4.82
N GLY A 176 15.54 -14.22 -3.65
CA GLY A 176 16.87 -13.78 -3.23
C GLY A 176 16.97 -12.24 -3.24
N ASN A 177 17.92 -11.71 -4.02
CA ASN A 177 18.10 -10.26 -4.21
C ASN A 177 17.43 -9.71 -5.46
N LYS A 178 16.54 -10.47 -6.12
CA LYS A 178 15.85 -10.07 -7.35
C LYS A 178 14.39 -9.75 -7.07
N GLY A 179 14.02 -8.50 -7.30
CA GLY A 179 12.63 -8.04 -7.33
C GLY A 179 12.06 -8.14 -8.75
N PHE A 180 11.19 -9.11 -8.98
CA PHE A 180 10.49 -9.29 -10.25
C PHE A 180 9.23 -8.43 -10.29
N VAL A 181 8.92 -7.87 -11.46
CA VAL A 181 7.64 -7.23 -11.76
C VAL A 181 7.12 -7.76 -13.09
N PHE A 182 5.83 -8.07 -13.16
CA PHE A 182 5.18 -8.58 -14.37
C PHE A 182 3.83 -7.89 -14.62
N GLY A 183 3.53 -7.67 -15.91
CA GLY A 183 2.27 -7.10 -16.37
C GLY A 183 2.03 -5.67 -15.87
N GLY A 184 0.77 -5.39 -15.54
CA GLY A 184 0.27 -4.08 -15.16
C GLY A 184 -0.49 -3.36 -16.28
N ARG A 185 -1.32 -2.40 -15.88
CA ARG A 185 -1.98 -1.45 -16.78
C ARG A 185 -1.15 -0.18 -16.88
N TYR A 186 -1.04 0.31 -18.11
CA TYR A 186 -0.51 1.60 -18.48
C TYR A 186 -1.15 1.97 -19.81
N ARG A 187 -1.82 3.13 -19.86
CA ARG A 187 -2.72 3.54 -20.96
C ARG A 187 -3.77 2.47 -21.31
#